data_AF-A0A7W9SDI8-F1
#
_entry.id   AF-A0A7W9SDI8-F1
#
_cell.length_a   1.000
_cell.length_b   1.000
_cell.length_c   1.000
_cell.angle_alpha   90.00
_cell.angle_beta   90.00
_cell.angle_gamma   90.00
#
_symmetry.space_group_name_H-M   'P 1'
#
loop_
_entity.id
_entity.type
_entity.pdbx_description
1 polymer ?
#
loop_
_entity_poly.entity_id
_entity_poly.type
_entity_poly.pdbx_seq_one_letter_code
_entity_poly.pdbx_strand_id
1 'polypeptide(L)'
;MDGIINVYKEKGMTSFDVLRALRRILREKKMGHTGTLDPMAEGVLLVCVGKATKYVDALMAKEKIYQAELTLGIETDTEDSTGKILSEEEVSISKEDIEKILPRFLGKQEQIPPMYSAKKLEGKKLYELAREGKTVERKPSQIEIFALEILSYNCPKLRFRIHCSKGTYIRTLCKDIGEALGTKACMSALLREQVGEFSLKESYRLSEIEKLEGAGERDTYLLPPLYSQKDSILTFGKFDGLHLGHQKIFEELFKEGKAENLVPSVLSFTTHPSVLFSGERQDLLCTEDEHYTRLQNAGFSQIFLFPLTLETAKMPAEKFLEDILVKALKVKHLVVGTDCSFGYKGKGDVALLQEKAEVFGYKLTVVEKALTRDATGKSVEISSTYIRKCLEEGAVEETARLLGRYYTLSGTVVHGKKIGRSINFPTANILPKEGKLCPMEGVYHTRVLLGKDYYEGMTSIGKNPSVAENNPLTIETHILGFQGDIYGEKLRLEFISFIREQRHFKDIEELKSQLEKDLAFVEEESKNP
;
A
#
# COMPACT_ATOMS: atom_id res chain seq x y z
N MET A 1 -4.31 9.20 -7.07
CA MET A 1 -3.72 8.02 -7.75
C MET A 1 -2.46 7.64 -7.01
N ASP A 2 -2.27 6.38 -6.62
CA ASP A 2 -1.12 5.96 -5.79
C ASP A 2 -0.37 4.81 -6.47
N GLY A 3 0.94 4.94 -6.71
CA GLY A 3 1.72 3.88 -7.36
C GLY A 3 3.14 4.26 -7.75
N ILE A 4 3.88 3.32 -8.34
CA ILE A 4 5.24 3.51 -8.84
C ILE A 4 5.22 3.27 -10.35
N ILE A 5 5.80 4.18 -11.12
CA ILE A 5 5.93 4.07 -12.57
C ILE A 5 7.40 3.87 -12.92
N ASN A 6 7.69 2.82 -13.69
CA ASN A 6 9.01 2.60 -14.29
C ASN A 6 9.07 3.33 -15.64
N VAL A 7 9.67 4.53 -15.67
CA VAL A 7 9.68 5.38 -16.86
C VAL A 7 11.00 5.23 -17.61
N TYR A 8 10.96 5.05 -18.93
CA TYR A 8 12.12 5.30 -19.78
C TYR A 8 12.29 6.81 -19.96
N LYS A 9 13.30 7.41 -19.31
CA LYS A 9 13.66 8.81 -19.55
C LYS A 9 14.40 8.90 -20.88
N GLU A 10 13.84 9.63 -21.83
CA GLU A 10 14.48 9.88 -23.12
C GLU A 10 15.62 10.90 -23.01
N LYS A 11 16.61 10.77 -23.89
CA LYS A 11 17.72 11.73 -24.02
C LYS A 11 17.17 13.12 -24.36
N GLY A 12 17.77 14.15 -23.77
CA GLY A 12 17.35 15.55 -23.90
C GLY A 12 16.37 16.03 -22.82
N MET A 13 15.70 15.14 -22.09
CA MET A 13 14.78 15.52 -21.01
C MET A 13 15.47 15.61 -19.66
N THR A 14 15.11 16.55 -18.79
CA THR A 14 15.48 16.44 -17.36
C THR A 14 14.55 15.46 -16.64
N SER A 15 14.97 14.98 -15.46
CA SER A 15 14.07 14.20 -14.59
C SER A 15 12.81 14.99 -14.17
N PHE A 16 12.91 16.32 -14.10
CA PHE A 16 11.77 17.19 -13.80
C PHE A 16 10.83 17.38 -15.00
N ASP A 17 11.35 17.34 -16.23
CA ASP A 17 10.52 17.39 -17.43
C ASP A 17 9.65 16.13 -17.53
N VAL A 18 10.19 14.96 -17.17
CA VAL A 18 9.39 13.72 -17.03
C VAL A 18 8.25 13.90 -16.03
N LEU A 19 8.55 14.43 -14.83
CA LEU A 19 7.50 14.70 -13.85
C LEU A 19 6.45 15.68 -14.38
N ARG A 20 6.87 16.73 -15.10
CA ARG A 20 5.95 17.72 -15.70
C ARG A 20 5.04 17.07 -16.73
N ALA A 21 5.59 16.21 -17.60
CA ALA A 21 4.83 15.47 -18.58
C ALA A 21 3.83 14.51 -17.91
N LEU A 22 4.26 13.72 -16.93
CA LEU A 22 3.38 12.80 -16.20
C LEU A 22 2.28 13.52 -15.43
N ARG A 23 2.55 14.67 -14.82
CA ARG A 23 1.50 15.49 -14.17
C ARG A 23 0.42 15.91 -15.16
N ARG A 24 0.78 16.21 -16.40
CA ARG A 24 -0.16 16.55 -17.47
C ARG A 24 -0.95 15.32 -17.92
N ILE A 25 -0.28 14.19 -18.13
CA ILE A 25 -0.89 12.94 -18.60
C ILE A 25 -1.87 12.38 -17.55
N LEU A 26 -1.42 12.23 -16.30
CA LEU A 26 -2.13 11.55 -15.22
C LEU A 26 -3.08 12.45 -14.43
N ARG A 27 -3.00 13.78 -14.63
CA ARG A 27 -3.76 14.80 -13.88
C ARG A 27 -3.57 14.72 -12.36
N GLU A 28 -2.43 14.21 -11.90
CA GLU A 28 -2.05 14.10 -10.49
C GLU A 28 -0.86 15.01 -10.19
N LYS A 29 -0.90 15.73 -9.06
CA LYS A 29 0.14 16.72 -8.69
C LYS A 29 1.21 16.12 -7.80
N LYS A 30 0.86 15.18 -6.92
CA LYS A 30 1.77 14.61 -5.93
C LYS A 30 2.63 13.53 -6.57
N MET A 31 3.87 13.89 -6.94
CA MET A 31 4.84 12.98 -7.55
C MET A 31 6.27 13.27 -7.09
N GLY A 32 7.11 12.23 -7.03
CA GLY A 32 8.54 12.32 -6.78
C GLY A 32 9.32 11.27 -7.59
N HIS A 33 10.60 11.51 -7.87
CA HIS A 33 11.45 10.60 -8.64
C HIS A 33 12.61 10.04 -7.79
N THR A 34 13.10 8.84 -8.11
CA THR A 34 14.06 8.09 -7.26
C THR A 34 15.52 8.30 -7.70
N GLY A 35 15.92 9.57 -7.81
CA GLY A 35 17.25 9.99 -8.24
C GLY A 35 17.23 10.71 -9.59
N THR A 36 18.20 11.60 -9.81
CA THR A 36 18.26 12.46 -10.99
C THR A 36 19.09 11.81 -12.09
N LEU A 37 18.56 11.81 -13.30
CA LEU A 37 19.31 11.63 -14.54
C LEU A 37 19.44 12.99 -15.24
N ASP A 38 20.67 13.32 -15.63
CA ASP A 38 20.99 14.51 -16.40
C ASP A 38 20.38 14.44 -17.82
N PRO A 39 20.24 15.58 -18.53
CA PRO A 39 19.61 15.62 -19.84
C PRO A 39 20.19 14.63 -20.86
N MET A 40 21.52 14.47 -20.89
CA MET A 40 22.18 13.56 -21.83
C MET A 40 22.00 12.07 -21.49
N ALA A 41 21.69 11.77 -20.24
CA ALA A 41 21.49 10.41 -19.78
C ALA A 41 20.09 9.93 -20.17
N GLU A 42 19.93 8.63 -20.36
CA GLU A 42 18.65 8.00 -20.66
C GLU A 42 18.44 6.72 -19.85
N GLY A 43 17.26 6.12 -19.97
CA GLY A 43 16.92 4.84 -19.34
C GLY A 43 16.01 4.97 -18.12
N VAL A 44 16.03 3.94 -17.28
CA VAL A 44 15.07 3.73 -16.17
C VAL A 44 15.02 4.96 -15.25
N LEU A 45 13.84 5.48 -14.95
CA LEU A 45 13.57 6.51 -13.95
C LEU A 45 12.27 6.17 -13.21
N LEU A 46 12.38 5.82 -11.93
CA LEU A 46 11.18 5.51 -11.15
C LEU A 46 10.52 6.79 -10.69
N VAL A 47 9.20 6.85 -10.91
CA VAL A 47 8.34 7.96 -10.49
C VAL A 47 7.30 7.41 -9.52
N CYS A 48 7.34 7.87 -8.28
CA CYS A 48 6.34 7.59 -7.26
C CYS A 48 5.20 8.62 -7.35
N VAL A 49 3.97 8.15 -7.38
CA VAL A 49 2.74 8.94 -7.50
C VAL A 49 1.90 8.81 -6.22
N GLY A 50 1.33 9.92 -5.76
CA GLY A 50 0.41 9.95 -4.61
C GLY A 50 1.04 9.51 -3.29
N LYS A 51 0.43 8.54 -2.60
CA LYS A 51 0.96 7.97 -1.35
C LYS A 51 2.27 7.21 -1.54
N ALA A 52 2.57 6.76 -2.76
CA ALA A 52 3.83 6.07 -3.04
C ALA A 52 5.06 6.99 -2.88
N THR A 53 4.89 8.32 -2.84
CA THR A 53 6.02 9.24 -2.63
C THR A 53 6.77 8.99 -1.32
N LYS A 54 6.16 8.29 -0.36
CA LYS A 54 6.83 7.84 0.88
C LYS A 54 7.96 6.84 0.63
N TYR A 55 7.99 6.18 -0.54
CA TYR A 55 9.02 5.19 -0.92
C TYR A 55 10.17 5.80 -1.73
N VAL A 56 10.18 7.11 -1.98
CA VAL A 56 11.22 7.74 -2.83
C VAL A 56 12.62 7.50 -2.27
N ASP A 57 12.83 7.73 -0.97
CA ASP A 57 14.15 7.55 -0.33
C ASP A 57 14.57 6.07 -0.31
N ALA A 58 13.60 5.19 -0.06
CA ALA A 58 13.77 3.74 -0.09
C ALA A 58 14.27 3.23 -1.44
N LEU A 59 13.61 3.65 -2.51
CA LEU A 59 13.95 3.24 -3.88
C LEU A 59 15.22 3.92 -4.38
N MET A 60 15.46 5.18 -4.00
CA MET A 60 16.70 5.90 -4.33
C MET A 60 17.94 5.20 -3.75
N ALA A 61 17.79 4.55 -2.59
CA ALA A 61 18.87 3.85 -1.92
C ALA A 61 19.31 2.55 -2.61
N LYS A 62 18.53 2.06 -3.60
CA LYS A 62 18.84 0.84 -4.33
C LYS A 62 20.08 0.96 -5.19
N GLU A 63 20.72 -0.18 -5.39
CA GLU A 63 21.80 -0.38 -6.35
C GLU A 63 21.30 -0.13 -7.78
N LYS A 64 22.25 0.20 -8.66
CA LYS A 64 21.94 0.64 -10.02
C LYS A 64 22.90 -0.01 -11.00
N ILE A 65 22.39 -0.29 -12.19
CA ILE A 65 23.19 -0.80 -13.31
C ILE A 65 23.13 0.21 -14.44
N TYR A 66 24.30 0.53 -14.99
CA TYR A 66 24.49 1.50 -16.05
C TYR A 66 25.30 0.90 -17.19
N GLN A 67 25.04 1.36 -18.43
CA GLN A 67 26.02 1.37 -19.50
C GLN A 67 26.52 2.80 -19.69
N ALA A 68 27.83 2.99 -19.66
CA ALA A 68 28.46 4.28 -19.89
C ALA A 68 29.38 4.21 -21.12
N GLU A 69 29.51 5.35 -21.81
CA GLU A 69 30.59 5.61 -22.76
C GLU A 69 31.43 6.77 -22.22
N LEU A 70 32.75 6.60 -22.21
CA LEU A 70 33.69 7.69 -22.02
C LEU A 70 34.49 7.94 -23.29
N THR A 71 34.89 9.19 -23.48
CA THR A 71 35.81 9.62 -24.54
C THR A 71 37.11 10.06 -23.88
N LEU A 72 38.20 9.36 -24.19
CA LEU A 72 39.56 9.69 -23.75
C LEU A 72 40.10 10.92 -24.51
N GLY A 73 41.03 11.63 -23.90
CA GLY A 73 41.69 12.81 -24.46
C GLY A 73 40.89 14.11 -24.33
N ILE A 74 39.70 14.10 -23.71
CA ILE A 74 38.86 15.31 -23.57
C ILE A 74 38.51 15.55 -22.11
N GLU A 75 38.65 16.80 -21.66
CA GLU A 75 38.20 17.26 -20.35
C GLU A 75 37.17 18.39 -20.52
N THR A 76 36.08 18.32 -19.76
CA THR A 76 35.00 19.32 -19.77
C THR A 76 34.68 19.80 -18.36
N ASP A 77 34.09 20.99 -18.25
CA ASP A 77 33.71 21.59 -16.96
C ASP A 77 32.55 20.89 -16.24
N THR A 78 31.75 20.12 -16.97
CA THR A 78 30.66 19.29 -16.41
C THR A 78 31.06 17.82 -16.22
N GLU A 79 32.29 17.43 -16.58
CA GLU A 79 32.77 16.03 -16.62
C GLU A 79 32.01 15.14 -17.64
N ASP A 80 31.18 15.76 -18.48
CA ASP A 80 30.45 15.09 -19.54
C ASP A 80 30.50 15.87 -20.86
N SER A 81 30.11 15.24 -21.96
CA SER A 81 30.24 15.79 -23.30
C SER A 81 29.30 16.97 -23.60
N THR A 82 28.46 17.39 -22.64
CA THR A 82 27.60 18.57 -22.79
C THR A 82 28.24 19.85 -22.25
N GLY A 83 29.32 19.72 -21.48
CA GLY A 83 30.09 20.83 -20.95
C GLY A 83 30.96 21.52 -21.99
N LYS A 84 31.56 22.63 -21.57
CA LYS A 84 32.58 23.32 -22.35
C LYS A 84 33.89 22.52 -22.27
N ILE A 85 34.51 22.27 -23.42
CA ILE A 85 35.85 21.67 -23.49
C ILE A 85 36.84 22.61 -22.79
N LEU A 86 37.52 22.07 -21.77
CA LEU A 86 38.59 22.75 -21.04
C LEU A 86 39.94 22.43 -21.67
N SER A 87 40.11 21.20 -22.16
CA SER A 87 41.30 20.78 -22.90
C SER A 87 41.05 19.52 -23.71
N GLU A 88 41.89 19.32 -24.72
CA GLU A 88 41.85 18.20 -25.65
C GLU A 88 43.28 17.77 -25.99
N GLU A 89 43.50 16.46 -26.09
CA GLU A 89 44.80 15.86 -26.44
C GLU A 89 44.60 14.62 -27.32
N GLU A 90 45.59 14.33 -28.16
CA GLU A 90 45.62 13.10 -28.95
C GLU A 90 46.01 11.92 -28.05
N VAL A 91 45.26 10.83 -28.13
CA VAL A 91 45.41 9.67 -27.24
C VAL A 91 45.56 8.38 -28.01
N SER A 92 46.48 7.55 -27.53
CA SER A 92 46.67 6.18 -28.00
C SER A 92 46.86 5.27 -26.80
N ILE A 93 45.74 4.77 -26.27
CA ILE A 93 45.70 3.86 -25.13
C ILE A 93 45.40 2.46 -25.64
N SER A 94 46.12 1.45 -25.15
CA SER A 94 45.85 0.05 -25.52
C SER A 94 44.68 -0.50 -24.72
N LYS A 95 44.01 -1.53 -25.26
CA LYS A 95 42.94 -2.22 -24.52
C LYS A 95 43.52 -2.90 -23.26
N GLU A 96 44.74 -3.43 -23.35
CA GLU A 96 45.43 -4.07 -22.22
C GLU A 96 45.66 -3.10 -21.06
N ASP A 97 45.93 -1.82 -21.34
CA ASP A 97 46.12 -0.82 -20.28
C ASP A 97 44.81 -0.51 -19.55
N ILE A 98 43.69 -0.47 -20.27
CA ILE A 98 42.35 -0.34 -19.69
C ILE A 98 42.03 -1.56 -18.81
N GLU A 99 42.28 -2.77 -19.30
CA GLU A 99 42.03 -3.99 -18.53
C GLU A 99 42.86 -4.05 -17.23
N LYS A 100 44.06 -3.46 -17.20
CA LYS A 100 44.90 -3.38 -15.99
C LYS A 100 44.39 -2.38 -14.95
N ILE A 101 43.78 -1.25 -15.36
CA ILE A 101 43.37 -0.20 -14.41
C ILE A 101 41.98 -0.41 -13.83
N LEU A 102 41.05 -0.98 -14.60
CA LEU A 102 39.64 -1.08 -14.19
C LEU A 102 39.42 -1.81 -12.85
N PRO A 103 40.16 -2.88 -12.49
CA PRO A 103 40.02 -3.54 -11.20
C PRO A 103 40.25 -2.62 -9.99
N ARG A 104 41.00 -1.52 -10.14
CA ARG A 104 41.26 -0.55 -9.06
C ARG A 104 40.01 0.18 -8.59
N PHE A 105 38.98 0.24 -9.44
CA PHE A 105 37.72 0.92 -9.15
C PHE A 105 36.69 -0.01 -8.50
N LEU A 106 36.97 -1.30 -8.35
CA LEU A 106 36.06 -2.25 -7.70
C LEU A 106 36.10 -2.11 -6.17
N GLY A 107 34.97 -2.39 -5.53
CA GLY A 107 34.81 -2.33 -4.08
C GLY A 107 34.50 -0.93 -3.55
N LYS A 108 34.71 -0.76 -2.24
CA LYS A 108 34.38 0.47 -1.50
C LYS A 108 35.45 1.53 -1.72
N GLN A 109 35.02 2.74 -2.06
CA GLN A 109 35.90 3.87 -2.27
C GLN A 109 35.21 5.21 -1.99
N GLU A 110 36.02 6.25 -1.88
CA GLU A 110 35.54 7.62 -1.76
C GLU A 110 35.51 8.30 -3.12
N GLN A 111 34.37 8.92 -3.46
CA GLN A 111 34.24 9.72 -4.66
C GLN A 111 33.86 11.15 -4.31
N ILE A 112 34.57 12.12 -4.88
CA ILE A 112 34.23 13.54 -4.75
C ILE A 112 33.06 13.83 -5.70
N PRO A 113 31.90 14.28 -5.22
CA PRO A 113 30.80 14.64 -6.10
C PRO A 113 31.20 15.75 -7.07
N PRO A 114 30.67 15.77 -8.30
CA PRO A 114 30.87 16.87 -9.26
C PRO A 114 30.17 18.16 -8.81
N MET A 115 30.65 19.31 -9.30
CA MET A 115 30.05 20.62 -9.02
C MET A 115 28.59 20.70 -9.51
N TYR A 116 28.31 20.15 -10.70
CA TYR A 116 26.96 20.12 -11.27
C TYR A 116 26.10 18.98 -10.69
N SER A 117 25.98 18.87 -9.36
CA SER A 117 25.18 17.82 -8.71
C SER A 117 23.99 18.35 -7.91
N ALA A 118 23.02 17.46 -7.65
CA ALA A 118 21.85 17.77 -6.81
C ALA A 118 22.14 17.71 -5.30
N LYS A 119 23.36 17.37 -4.88
CA LYS A 119 23.78 17.33 -3.47
C LYS A 119 23.67 18.74 -2.88
N LYS A 120 23.26 18.84 -1.61
CA LYS A 120 23.12 20.12 -0.91
C LYS A 120 24.35 20.42 -0.05
N LEU A 121 24.78 21.67 -0.07
CA LEU A 121 25.73 22.26 0.87
C LEU A 121 25.04 23.47 1.52
N GLU A 122 24.93 23.48 2.84
CA GLU A 122 24.26 24.56 3.60
C GLU A 122 22.84 24.90 3.08
N GLY A 123 22.10 23.88 2.65
CA GLY A 123 20.72 24.02 2.17
C GLY A 123 20.57 24.34 0.68
N LYS A 124 21.62 24.82 -0.02
CA LYS A 124 21.62 25.09 -1.47
C LYS A 124 22.16 23.90 -2.26
N LYS A 125 21.66 23.66 -3.49
CA LYS A 125 22.17 22.55 -4.33
C LYS A 125 23.45 22.96 -5.06
N LEU A 126 24.39 22.04 -5.23
CA LEU A 126 25.69 22.34 -5.84
C LEU A 126 25.57 22.86 -7.30
N TYR A 127 24.63 22.34 -8.09
CA TYR A 127 24.42 22.85 -9.46
C TYR A 127 23.94 24.32 -9.49
N GLU A 128 23.27 24.80 -8.43
CA GLU A 128 22.83 26.20 -8.35
C GLU A 128 24.04 27.11 -8.17
N LEU A 129 24.98 26.71 -7.32
CA LEU A 129 26.24 27.42 -7.09
C LEU A 129 27.16 27.38 -8.33
N ALA A 130 27.21 26.24 -9.03
CA ALA A 130 28.01 26.10 -10.25
C ALA A 130 27.53 27.06 -11.37
N ARG A 131 26.20 27.22 -11.52
CA ARG A 131 25.62 28.19 -12.47
C ARG A 131 25.86 29.65 -12.09
N GLU A 132 26.08 29.94 -10.82
CA GLU A 132 26.53 31.26 -10.33
C GLU A 132 28.04 31.48 -10.53
N GLY A 133 28.77 30.52 -11.12
CA GLY A 133 30.23 30.57 -11.30
C GLY A 133 31.03 30.36 -10.01
N LYS A 134 30.39 29.88 -8.93
CA LYS A 134 31.04 29.65 -7.64
C LYS A 134 31.53 28.21 -7.52
N THR A 135 32.83 28.05 -7.26
CA THR A 135 33.44 26.75 -6.92
C THR A 135 33.45 26.59 -5.40
N VAL A 136 33.02 25.42 -4.90
CA VAL A 136 33.02 25.11 -3.47
C VAL A 136 33.76 23.79 -3.20
N GLU A 137 34.34 23.68 -2.01
CA GLU A 137 34.96 22.44 -1.54
C GLU A 137 33.89 21.37 -1.29
N ARG A 138 34.09 20.16 -1.83
CA ARG A 138 33.09 19.09 -1.84
C ARG A 138 33.60 17.89 -1.05
N LYS A 139 32.93 17.55 0.05
CA LYS A 139 33.29 16.38 0.85
C LYS A 139 33.07 15.07 0.06
N PRO A 140 34.05 14.14 0.07
CA PRO A 140 33.91 12.83 -0.54
C PRO A 140 32.68 12.07 -0.01
N SER A 141 32.10 11.22 -0.86
CA SER A 141 30.99 10.34 -0.51
C SER A 141 31.43 8.90 -0.67
N GLN A 142 31.06 8.05 0.28
CA GLN A 142 31.33 6.62 0.22
C GLN A 142 30.44 5.98 -0.85
N ILE A 143 31.07 5.27 -1.77
CA ILE A 143 30.44 4.53 -2.86
C ILE A 143 31.02 3.12 -2.94
N GLU A 144 30.32 2.22 -3.63
CA GLU A 144 30.80 0.88 -3.90
C GLU A 144 30.51 0.52 -5.36
N ILE A 145 31.52 -0.01 -6.06
CA ILE A 145 31.38 -0.56 -7.41
C ILE A 145 31.45 -2.09 -7.28
N PHE A 146 30.34 -2.75 -7.54
CA PHE A 146 30.22 -4.20 -7.41
C PHE A 146 30.77 -4.93 -8.63
N ALA A 147 30.55 -4.37 -9.83
CA ALA A 147 31.05 -4.92 -11.08
C ALA A 147 31.33 -3.82 -12.10
N LEU A 148 32.35 -4.05 -12.94
CA LEU A 148 32.74 -3.16 -14.02
C LEU A 148 33.23 -4.01 -15.20
N GLU A 149 32.48 -4.01 -16.31
CA GLU A 149 32.70 -4.90 -17.46
C GLU A 149 32.90 -4.07 -18.74
N ILE A 150 33.96 -4.34 -19.50
CA ILE A 150 34.16 -3.71 -20.81
C ILE A 150 33.14 -4.29 -21.81
N LEU A 151 32.37 -3.41 -22.45
CA LEU A 151 31.42 -3.79 -23.51
C LEU A 151 32.05 -3.67 -24.90
N SER A 152 32.76 -2.57 -25.15
CA SER A 152 33.47 -2.34 -26.41
C SER A 152 34.52 -1.25 -26.24
N TYR A 153 35.62 -1.34 -26.97
CA TYR A 153 36.65 -0.32 -27.00
C TYR A 153 37.09 -0.04 -28.44
N ASN A 154 37.08 1.24 -28.82
CA ASN A 154 37.65 1.74 -30.06
C ASN A 154 38.16 3.16 -29.78
N CYS A 155 39.48 3.32 -29.63
CA CYS A 155 40.10 4.58 -29.23
C CYS A 155 39.58 5.76 -30.08
N PRO A 156 39.15 6.89 -29.46
CA PRO A 156 39.26 7.24 -28.04
C PRO A 156 38.08 6.80 -27.16
N LYS A 157 37.15 5.98 -27.66
CA LYS A 157 35.90 5.64 -26.97
C LYS A 157 35.94 4.29 -26.26
N LEU A 158 35.55 4.29 -24.99
CA LEU A 158 35.38 3.09 -24.18
C LEU A 158 33.93 2.99 -23.70
N ARG A 159 33.28 1.85 -23.96
CA ARG A 159 31.97 1.51 -23.39
C ARG A 159 32.12 0.40 -22.35
N PHE A 160 31.45 0.58 -21.22
CA PHE A 160 31.50 -0.34 -20.11
C PHE A 160 30.17 -0.38 -19.35
N ARG A 161 29.92 -1.50 -18.69
CA ARG A 161 28.77 -1.74 -17.84
C ARG A 161 29.20 -1.66 -16.38
N ILE A 162 28.42 -0.96 -15.56
CA ILE A 162 28.73 -0.73 -14.14
C ILE A 162 27.55 -1.15 -13.28
N HIS A 163 27.81 -1.93 -12.23
CA HIS A 163 26.88 -2.16 -11.12
C HIS A 163 27.42 -1.45 -9.88
N CYS A 164 26.66 -0.50 -9.34
CA CYS A 164 27.14 0.36 -8.26
C CYS A 164 26.07 0.70 -7.21
N SER A 165 26.55 1.19 -6.06
CA SER A 165 25.72 1.70 -4.98
C SER A 165 25.03 3.02 -5.33
N LYS A 166 24.16 3.50 -4.43
CA LYS A 166 23.65 4.87 -4.49
C LYS A 166 24.80 5.88 -4.34
N GLY A 167 24.63 7.07 -4.93
CA GLY A 167 25.58 8.18 -4.77
C GLY A 167 26.76 8.17 -5.74
N THR A 168 26.95 7.10 -6.52
CA THR A 168 27.98 7.04 -7.56
C THR A 168 27.67 7.98 -8.72
N TYR A 169 28.59 8.89 -9.00
CA TYR A 169 28.57 9.78 -10.15
C TYR A 169 29.37 9.14 -11.28
N ILE A 170 28.67 8.63 -12.29
CA ILE A 170 29.29 7.91 -13.41
C ILE A 170 30.22 8.81 -14.23
N ARG A 171 29.87 10.09 -14.40
CA ARG A 171 30.75 11.05 -15.08
C ARG A 171 32.09 11.28 -14.37
N THR A 172 32.06 11.31 -13.03
CA THR A 172 33.26 11.43 -12.22
C THR A 172 34.08 10.15 -12.31
N LEU A 173 33.43 8.98 -12.28
CA LEU A 173 34.11 7.71 -12.55
C LEU A 173 34.79 7.69 -13.93
N CYS A 174 34.16 8.24 -14.98
CA CYS A 174 34.78 8.36 -16.29
C CYS A 174 36.04 9.25 -16.25
N LYS A 175 35.97 10.41 -15.58
CA LYS A 175 37.11 11.30 -15.37
C LYS A 175 38.25 10.59 -14.61
N ASP A 176 37.92 9.92 -13.51
CA ASP A 176 38.89 9.21 -12.67
C ASP A 176 39.56 8.05 -13.44
N ILE A 177 38.82 7.35 -14.31
CA ILE A 177 39.38 6.34 -15.23
C ILE A 177 40.38 6.98 -16.21
N GLY A 178 40.06 8.14 -16.78
CA GLY A 178 40.98 8.89 -17.64
C GLY A 178 42.28 9.25 -16.92
N GLU A 179 42.18 9.81 -15.72
CA GLU A 179 43.34 10.18 -14.90
C GLU A 179 44.20 8.97 -14.55
N ALA A 180 43.58 7.83 -14.20
CA ALA A 180 44.28 6.59 -13.91
C ALA A 180 45.01 5.99 -15.13
N LEU A 181 44.54 6.30 -16.34
CA LEU A 181 45.19 5.96 -17.61
C LEU A 181 46.28 6.97 -18.02
N GLY A 182 46.49 8.04 -17.25
CA GLY A 182 47.45 9.09 -17.55
C GLY A 182 46.98 10.05 -18.64
N THR A 183 45.67 10.15 -18.86
CA THR A 183 45.04 11.06 -19.84
C THR A 183 43.83 11.75 -19.21
N LYS A 184 43.02 12.41 -20.03
CA LYS A 184 41.76 13.05 -19.67
C LYS A 184 40.59 12.24 -20.20
N ALA A 185 39.44 12.37 -19.57
CA ALA A 185 38.23 11.73 -20.06
C ALA A 185 36.98 12.48 -19.64
N CYS A 186 35.97 12.43 -20.50
CA CYS A 186 34.63 12.88 -20.19
C CYS A 186 33.61 11.78 -20.54
N MET A 187 32.49 11.76 -19.84
CA MET A 187 31.39 10.85 -20.16
C MET A 187 30.64 11.35 -21.40
N SER A 188 30.50 10.52 -22.42
CA SER A 188 29.86 10.87 -23.69
C SER A 188 28.48 10.23 -23.92
N ALA A 189 28.18 9.14 -23.19
CA ALA A 189 26.84 8.56 -23.13
C ALA A 189 26.57 7.88 -21.80
N LEU A 190 25.31 7.86 -21.37
CA LEU A 190 24.89 7.16 -20.16
C LEU A 190 23.47 6.60 -20.32
N LEU A 191 23.34 5.29 -20.16
CA LEU A 191 22.06 4.57 -20.10
C LEU A 191 21.95 3.88 -18.74
N ARG A 192 20.93 4.24 -17.95
CA ARG A 192 20.59 3.51 -16.72
C ARG A 192 19.70 2.33 -17.07
N GLU A 193 20.24 1.13 -16.97
CA GLU A 193 19.52 -0.10 -17.29
C GLU A 193 18.60 -0.56 -16.17
N GLN A 194 18.98 -0.29 -14.91
CA GLN A 194 18.29 -0.88 -13.76
C GLN A 194 18.41 -0.03 -12.50
N VAL A 195 17.36 -0.03 -11.68
CA VAL A 195 17.34 0.48 -10.31
C VAL A 195 16.69 -0.56 -9.41
N GLY A 196 17.46 -1.21 -8.53
CA GLY A 196 16.97 -2.35 -7.76
C GLY A 196 16.41 -3.44 -8.68
N GLU A 197 15.15 -3.81 -8.47
CA GLU A 197 14.40 -4.76 -9.29
C GLU A 197 13.81 -4.18 -10.59
N PHE A 198 13.81 -2.85 -10.77
CA PHE A 198 13.16 -2.21 -11.93
C PHE A 198 14.13 -2.12 -13.10
N SER A 199 13.79 -2.79 -14.20
CA SER A 199 14.65 -2.91 -15.38
C SER A 199 14.19 -2.06 -16.56
N LEU A 200 15.10 -1.82 -17.52
CA LEU A 200 14.82 -1.11 -18.77
C LEU A 200 13.74 -1.81 -19.61
N LYS A 201 13.69 -3.14 -19.57
CA LYS A 201 12.75 -3.96 -20.33
C LYS A 201 11.29 -3.74 -19.92
N GLU A 202 11.09 -3.37 -18.66
CA GLU A 202 9.77 -3.13 -18.06
C GLU A 202 9.46 -1.63 -17.93
N SER A 203 10.26 -0.79 -18.60
CA SER A 203 10.10 0.66 -18.54
C SER A 203 9.26 1.16 -19.71
N TYR A 204 8.45 2.20 -19.47
CA TYR A 204 7.56 2.81 -20.46
C TYR A 204 8.02 4.21 -20.82
N ARG A 205 8.00 4.54 -22.12
CA ARG A 205 8.18 5.92 -22.61
C ARG A 205 6.96 6.76 -22.27
N LEU A 206 7.15 8.08 -22.21
CA LEU A 206 6.05 9.01 -21.94
C LEU A 206 4.93 8.93 -22.98
N SER A 207 5.27 8.74 -24.25
CA SER A 207 4.30 8.57 -25.34
C SER A 207 3.47 7.28 -25.19
N GLU A 208 4.09 6.20 -24.71
CA GLU A 208 3.41 4.93 -24.42
C GLU A 208 2.46 5.11 -23.24
N ILE A 209 2.91 5.78 -22.17
CA ILE A 209 2.09 6.09 -21.00
C ILE A 209 0.91 6.99 -21.40
N GLU A 210 1.12 8.02 -22.21
CA GLU A 210 0.04 8.91 -22.69
C GLU A 210 -1.01 8.13 -23.50
N LYS A 211 -0.57 7.17 -24.34
CA LYS A 211 -1.45 6.30 -25.10
C LYS A 211 -2.24 5.33 -24.20
N LEU A 212 -1.56 4.65 -23.27
CA LEU A 212 -2.19 3.70 -22.34
C LEU A 212 -3.18 4.41 -21.41
N GLU A 213 -2.83 5.60 -20.92
CA GLU A 213 -3.73 6.42 -20.11
C GLU A 213 -4.96 6.86 -20.91
N GLY A 214 -4.79 7.24 -22.18
CA GLY A 214 -5.91 7.55 -23.08
C GLY A 214 -6.82 6.34 -23.38
N ALA A 215 -6.26 5.13 -23.36
CA ALA A 215 -6.99 3.87 -23.52
C ALA A 215 -7.60 3.34 -22.22
N GLY A 216 -7.27 3.92 -21.07
CA GLY A 216 -7.72 3.45 -19.75
C GLY A 216 -6.99 2.19 -19.26
N GLU A 217 -5.81 1.87 -19.79
CA GLU A 217 -4.98 0.70 -19.44
C GLU A 217 -3.91 1.07 -18.40
N ARG A 218 -4.35 1.67 -17.30
CA ARG A 218 -3.44 2.31 -16.34
C ARG A 218 -2.59 1.31 -15.55
N ASP A 219 -3.16 0.18 -15.15
CA ASP A 219 -2.44 -0.80 -14.32
C ASP A 219 -1.34 -1.53 -15.12
N THR A 220 -1.26 -1.31 -16.44
CA THR A 220 -0.15 -1.78 -17.28
C THR A 220 1.17 -1.08 -16.91
N TYR A 221 1.14 0.22 -16.61
CA TYR A 221 2.35 1.01 -16.34
C TYR A 221 2.43 1.56 -14.91
N LEU A 222 1.31 1.65 -14.19
CA LEU A 222 1.26 2.09 -12.80
C LEU A 222 1.27 0.90 -11.86
N LEU A 223 2.44 0.62 -11.28
CA LEU A 223 2.58 -0.44 -10.31
C LEU A 223 1.94 -0.02 -8.97
N PRO A 224 1.27 -0.93 -8.25
CA PRO A 224 0.70 -0.63 -6.94
C PRO A 224 1.75 -0.05 -5.98
N PRO A 225 1.35 0.78 -5.00
CA PRO A 225 2.25 1.38 -4.00
C PRO A 225 2.63 0.34 -2.93
N LEU A 226 2.93 -0.88 -3.35
CA LEU A 226 3.23 -2.02 -2.52
C LEU A 226 4.71 -2.34 -2.66
N TYR A 227 5.43 -2.17 -1.56
CA TYR A 227 6.85 -2.42 -1.55
C TYR A 227 7.32 -2.86 -0.18
N SER A 228 7.95 -4.03 -0.11
CA SER A 228 8.72 -4.43 1.07
C SER A 228 10.21 -4.32 0.82
N GLN A 229 10.92 -3.76 1.81
CA GLN A 229 12.39 -3.77 1.82
C GLN A 229 12.97 -5.05 2.38
N LYS A 230 12.21 -5.76 3.23
CA LYS A 230 12.64 -6.91 4.00
C LYS A 230 11.88 -8.15 3.56
N ASP A 231 12.53 -9.29 3.72
CA ASP A 231 11.90 -10.59 3.50
C ASP A 231 10.72 -10.75 4.48
N SER A 232 9.59 -11.20 3.95
CA SER A 232 8.32 -11.23 4.67
C SER A 232 7.72 -12.63 4.74
N ILE A 233 7.00 -12.87 5.84
CA ILE A 233 5.98 -13.90 5.91
C ILE A 233 4.64 -13.21 5.72
N LEU A 234 3.81 -13.74 4.82
CA LEU A 234 2.63 -13.01 4.37
C LEU A 234 1.39 -13.89 4.30
N THR A 235 0.28 -13.31 4.76
CA THR A 235 -1.06 -13.80 4.45
C THR A 235 -1.79 -12.78 3.60
N PHE A 236 -2.71 -13.23 2.75
CA PHE A 236 -3.50 -12.36 1.91
C PHE A 236 -4.97 -12.78 1.83
N GLY A 237 -5.86 -11.80 1.68
CA GLY A 237 -7.29 -12.04 1.66
C GLY A 237 -8.10 -10.77 1.93
N LYS A 238 -9.42 -10.84 1.78
CA LYS A 238 -10.30 -9.70 2.11
C LYS A 238 -10.34 -9.43 3.61
N PHE A 239 -10.23 -10.48 4.42
CA PHE A 239 -10.27 -10.44 5.88
C PHE A 239 -11.49 -9.70 6.48
N ASP A 240 -12.64 -9.69 5.77
CA ASP A 240 -13.83 -8.97 6.23
C ASP A 240 -14.30 -9.49 7.60
N GLY A 241 -14.47 -8.56 8.53
CA GLY A 241 -14.82 -8.86 9.92
C GLY A 241 -13.69 -9.42 10.79
N LEU A 242 -12.51 -9.81 10.28
CA LEU A 242 -11.38 -10.34 11.08
C LEU A 242 -11.86 -11.31 12.21
N HIS A 243 -12.59 -12.34 11.81
CA HIS A 243 -13.17 -13.34 12.73
C HIS A 243 -12.13 -14.34 13.23
N LEU A 244 -12.52 -15.22 14.16
CA LEU A 244 -11.64 -16.24 14.75
C LEU A 244 -10.96 -17.13 13.71
N GLY A 245 -11.63 -17.42 12.58
CA GLY A 245 -11.01 -18.11 11.45
C GLY A 245 -9.76 -17.40 10.89
N HIS A 246 -9.80 -16.06 10.76
CA HIS A 246 -8.63 -15.28 10.34
C HIS A 246 -7.57 -15.21 11.45
N GLN A 247 -7.99 -15.13 12.72
CA GLN A 247 -7.06 -15.10 13.84
C GLN A 247 -6.17 -16.34 13.89
N LYS A 248 -6.72 -17.53 13.59
CA LYS A 248 -5.94 -18.77 13.48
C LYS A 248 -4.83 -18.70 12.41
N ILE A 249 -5.12 -18.07 11.26
CA ILE A 249 -4.13 -17.84 10.20
C ILE A 249 -3.04 -16.88 10.72
N PHE A 250 -3.45 -15.82 11.42
CA PHE A 250 -2.52 -14.82 11.95
C PHE A 250 -1.61 -15.40 13.04
N GLU A 251 -2.17 -16.22 13.94
CA GLU A 251 -1.41 -16.92 14.98
C GLU A 251 -0.29 -17.79 14.39
N GLU A 252 -0.61 -18.60 13.37
CA GLU A 252 0.39 -19.42 12.70
C GLU A 252 1.42 -18.56 11.95
N LEU A 253 0.98 -17.48 11.30
CA LEU A 253 1.87 -16.53 10.64
C LEU A 253 2.84 -15.85 11.62
N PHE A 254 2.38 -15.41 12.77
CA PHE A 254 3.26 -14.77 13.77
C PHE A 254 4.24 -15.77 14.38
N LYS A 255 3.79 -17.01 14.61
CA LYS A 255 4.62 -18.10 15.11
C LYS A 255 5.75 -18.43 14.14
N GLU A 256 5.42 -18.72 12.87
CA GLU A 256 6.41 -19.07 11.84
C GLU A 256 7.31 -17.87 11.50
N GLY A 257 6.74 -16.66 11.43
CA GLY A 257 7.51 -15.44 11.16
C GLY A 257 8.60 -15.19 12.19
N LYS A 258 8.29 -15.42 13.48
CA LYS A 258 9.28 -15.32 14.55
C LYS A 258 10.37 -16.39 14.44
N ALA A 259 10.01 -17.63 14.08
CA ALA A 259 10.96 -18.74 13.95
C ALA A 259 11.93 -18.52 12.77
N GLU A 260 11.45 -17.94 11.68
CA GLU A 260 12.22 -17.72 10.44
C GLU A 260 12.86 -16.33 10.36
N ASN A 261 12.67 -15.48 11.38
CA ASN A 261 13.10 -14.08 11.39
C ASN A 261 12.59 -13.28 10.18
N LEU A 262 11.35 -13.55 9.77
CA LEU A 262 10.66 -12.86 8.69
C LEU A 262 9.72 -11.78 9.24
N VAL A 263 9.52 -10.72 8.46
CA VAL A 263 8.62 -9.63 8.85
C VAL A 263 7.16 -10.07 8.69
N PRO A 264 6.32 -10.02 9.75
CA PRO A 264 4.91 -10.36 9.65
C PRO A 264 4.14 -9.31 8.85
N SER A 265 3.58 -9.76 7.73
CA SER A 265 2.94 -8.92 6.73
C SER A 265 1.56 -9.43 6.35
N VAL A 266 0.66 -8.51 6.00
CA VAL A 266 -0.67 -8.84 5.48
C VAL A 266 -0.96 -8.04 4.22
N LEU A 267 -1.48 -8.71 3.19
CA LEU A 267 -2.08 -8.04 2.04
C LEU A 267 -3.60 -8.17 2.08
N SER A 268 -4.29 -7.05 2.20
CA SER A 268 -5.75 -6.99 2.09
C SER A 268 -6.20 -6.17 0.90
N PHE A 269 -7.45 -6.34 0.49
CA PHE A 269 -8.02 -5.76 -0.70
C PHE A 269 -8.95 -4.60 -0.36
N THR A 270 -8.74 -3.42 -0.96
CA THR A 270 -9.71 -2.32 -0.87
C THR A 270 -10.69 -2.44 -2.02
N THR A 271 -11.99 -2.46 -1.71
CA THR A 271 -13.03 -2.68 -2.72
C THR A 271 -13.57 -1.35 -3.19
N HIS A 272 -13.40 -1.00 -4.47
CA HIS A 272 -14.06 0.16 -5.04
C HIS A 272 -15.51 -0.22 -5.43
N PRO A 273 -16.53 0.63 -5.16
CA PRO A 273 -17.94 0.33 -5.46
C PRO A 273 -18.20 -0.13 -6.90
N SER A 274 -17.40 0.36 -7.87
CA SER A 274 -17.50 0.03 -9.30
C SER A 274 -17.07 -1.40 -9.67
N VAL A 275 -16.58 -2.20 -8.72
CA VAL A 275 -16.01 -3.54 -8.95
C VAL A 275 -16.89 -4.65 -8.37
N LEU A 276 -18.01 -4.28 -7.74
CA LEU A 276 -19.06 -5.21 -7.38
C LEU A 276 -19.72 -5.70 -8.68
N PHE A 277 -19.30 -6.90 -9.12
CA PHE A 277 -19.73 -7.57 -10.36
C PHE A 277 -21.26 -7.72 -10.50
N SER A 278 -22.01 -7.51 -9.42
CA SER A 278 -23.48 -7.60 -9.37
C SER A 278 -24.22 -6.27 -9.55
N GLY A 279 -23.54 -5.11 -9.54
CA GLY A 279 -24.21 -3.81 -9.48
C GLY A 279 -24.95 -3.53 -8.16
N GLU A 280 -25.00 -4.50 -7.24
CA GLU A 280 -25.56 -4.36 -5.90
C GLU A 280 -24.46 -4.07 -4.89
N ARG A 281 -24.65 -3.02 -4.12
CA ARG A 281 -23.78 -2.65 -3.02
C ARG A 281 -23.92 -3.67 -1.89
N GLN A 282 -22.90 -4.51 -1.68
CA GLN A 282 -22.86 -5.39 -0.51
C GLN A 282 -22.23 -4.63 0.67
N ASP A 283 -22.98 -4.49 1.76
CA ASP A 283 -22.46 -3.91 3.00
C ASP A 283 -21.37 -4.80 3.61
N LEU A 284 -20.41 -4.21 4.33
CA LEU A 284 -19.24 -4.90 4.90
C LEU A 284 -19.39 -5.09 6.41
N LEU A 285 -18.86 -6.19 6.95
CA LEU A 285 -18.79 -6.40 8.40
C LEU A 285 -17.86 -5.38 9.07
N CYS A 286 -16.91 -4.86 8.30
CA CYS A 286 -15.91 -3.91 8.74
C CYS A 286 -15.80 -2.76 7.75
N THR A 287 -15.89 -1.52 8.23
CA THR A 287 -15.50 -0.37 7.41
C THR A 287 -13.98 -0.39 7.17
N GLU A 288 -13.51 0.32 6.14
CA GLU A 288 -12.06 0.38 5.82
C GLU A 288 -11.20 0.85 7.00
N ASP A 289 -11.65 1.88 7.73
CA ASP A 289 -10.94 2.40 8.92
C ASP A 289 -10.85 1.34 10.02
N GLU A 290 -11.98 0.70 10.33
CA GLU A 290 -12.03 -0.39 11.32
C GLU A 290 -11.12 -1.55 10.89
N HIS A 291 -11.09 -1.87 9.60
CA HIS A 291 -10.35 -3.00 9.05
C HIS A 291 -8.84 -2.78 9.20
N TYR A 292 -8.37 -1.60 8.80
CA TYR A 292 -6.97 -1.21 8.97
C TYR A 292 -6.55 -1.22 10.44
N THR A 293 -7.33 -0.57 11.32
CA THR A 293 -7.03 -0.53 12.76
C THR A 293 -7.00 -1.92 13.37
N ARG A 294 -7.90 -2.83 12.96
CA ARG A 294 -7.92 -4.20 13.49
C ARG A 294 -6.73 -5.04 13.02
N LEU A 295 -6.30 -4.89 11.76
CA LEU A 295 -5.06 -5.53 11.30
C LEU A 295 -3.83 -5.01 12.07
N GLN A 296 -3.78 -3.71 12.35
CA GLN A 296 -2.70 -3.14 13.16
C GLN A 296 -2.71 -3.70 14.58
N ASN A 297 -3.89 -3.76 15.22
CA ASN A 297 -4.05 -4.31 16.57
C ASN A 297 -3.79 -5.83 16.63
N ALA A 298 -3.96 -6.55 15.53
CA ALA A 298 -3.59 -7.96 15.43
C ALA A 298 -2.07 -8.20 15.50
N GLY A 299 -1.25 -7.15 15.31
CA GLY A 299 0.21 -7.24 15.43
C GLY A 299 0.97 -7.18 14.10
N PHE A 300 0.29 -6.87 12.98
CA PHE A 300 0.97 -6.74 11.70
C PHE A 300 1.88 -5.51 11.66
N SER A 301 3.14 -5.74 11.32
CA SER A 301 4.15 -4.69 11.17
C SER A 301 4.15 -4.06 9.77
N GLN A 302 3.68 -4.80 8.76
CA GLN A 302 3.46 -4.32 7.40
C GLN A 302 2.04 -4.68 6.94
N ILE A 303 1.25 -3.65 6.62
CA ILE A 303 -0.11 -3.80 6.09
C ILE A 303 -0.12 -3.23 4.68
N PHE A 304 -0.37 -4.10 3.72
CA PHE A 304 -0.48 -3.79 2.30
C PHE A 304 -1.95 -3.76 1.90
N LEU A 305 -2.39 -2.65 1.32
CA LEU A 305 -3.75 -2.50 0.79
C LEU A 305 -3.67 -2.52 -0.74
N PHE A 306 -4.12 -3.62 -1.33
CA PHE A 306 -4.15 -3.84 -2.77
C PHE A 306 -5.51 -3.37 -3.33
N PRO A 307 -5.53 -2.41 -4.27
CA PRO A 307 -6.79 -1.92 -4.83
C PRO A 307 -7.42 -2.98 -5.73
N LEU A 308 -8.66 -3.39 -5.44
CA LEU A 308 -9.43 -4.26 -6.32
C LEU A 308 -10.23 -3.38 -7.30
N THR A 309 -9.62 -3.11 -8.45
CA THR A 309 -10.14 -2.45 -9.66
C THR A 309 -10.66 -3.51 -10.66
N LEU A 310 -11.42 -3.12 -11.68
CA LEU A 310 -11.80 -4.04 -12.77
C LEU A 310 -10.58 -4.63 -13.50
N GLU A 311 -9.48 -3.91 -13.51
CA GLU A 311 -8.24 -4.27 -14.20
C GLU A 311 -7.36 -5.18 -13.32
N THR A 312 -7.09 -4.81 -12.07
CA THR A 312 -6.43 -5.72 -11.10
C THR A 312 -7.22 -7.00 -10.82
N ALA A 313 -8.56 -6.97 -10.87
CA ALA A 313 -9.39 -8.17 -10.79
C ALA A 313 -9.21 -9.12 -12.00
N LYS A 314 -8.68 -8.62 -13.12
CA LYS A 314 -8.31 -9.39 -14.32
C LYS A 314 -6.86 -9.88 -14.32
N MET A 315 -6.08 -9.58 -13.29
CA MET A 315 -4.69 -10.03 -13.18
C MET A 315 -4.63 -11.57 -13.11
N PRO A 316 -3.83 -12.25 -13.96
CA PRO A 316 -3.60 -13.70 -13.85
C PRO A 316 -3.03 -14.08 -12.48
N ALA A 317 -3.38 -15.28 -12.00
CA ALA A 317 -2.98 -15.75 -10.67
C ALA A 317 -1.46 -15.87 -10.54
N GLU A 318 -0.77 -16.42 -11.54
CA GLU A 318 0.68 -16.54 -11.55
C GLU A 318 1.36 -15.17 -11.52
N LYS A 319 0.82 -14.20 -12.26
CA LYS A 319 1.36 -12.83 -12.29
C LYS A 319 1.18 -12.14 -10.93
N PHE A 320 0.03 -12.31 -10.29
CA PHE A 320 -0.20 -11.79 -8.95
C PHE A 320 0.78 -12.40 -7.93
N LEU A 321 0.99 -13.71 -8.00
CA LEU A 321 1.93 -14.42 -7.14
C LEU A 321 3.38 -13.94 -7.37
N GLU A 322 3.83 -13.91 -8.62
CA GLU A 322 5.21 -13.56 -8.96
C GLU A 322 5.50 -12.07 -8.73
N ASP A 323 4.75 -11.18 -9.36
CA ASP A 323 5.09 -9.76 -9.40
C ASP A 323 4.71 -9.05 -8.10
N ILE A 324 3.56 -9.40 -7.50
CA ILE A 324 3.07 -8.73 -6.29
C ILE A 324 3.63 -9.41 -5.04
N LEU A 325 3.35 -10.69 -4.83
CA LEU A 325 3.71 -11.34 -3.58
C LEU A 325 5.23 -11.56 -3.48
N VAL A 326 5.84 -12.20 -4.49
CA VAL A 326 7.25 -12.60 -4.41
C VAL A 326 8.18 -11.41 -4.67
N LYS A 327 8.04 -10.71 -5.80
CA LYS A 327 8.97 -9.62 -6.17
C LYS A 327 8.74 -8.35 -5.34
N ALA A 328 7.53 -7.80 -5.35
CA ALA A 328 7.26 -6.50 -4.72
C ALA A 328 7.21 -6.58 -3.18
N LEU A 329 6.62 -7.64 -2.64
CA LEU A 329 6.45 -7.82 -1.18
C LEU A 329 7.52 -8.71 -0.53
N LYS A 330 8.44 -9.27 -1.32
CA LYS A 330 9.56 -10.10 -0.86
C LYS A 330 9.11 -11.28 0.01
N VAL A 331 8.02 -11.92 -0.39
CA VAL A 331 7.49 -13.05 0.38
C VAL A 331 8.45 -14.23 0.29
N LYS A 332 8.84 -14.74 1.46
CA LYS A 332 9.61 -15.98 1.63
C LYS A 332 8.77 -17.12 2.21
N HIS A 333 7.65 -16.77 2.82
CA HIS A 333 6.70 -17.75 3.38
C HIS A 333 5.27 -17.21 3.26
N LEU A 334 4.39 -17.98 2.61
CA LEU A 334 2.95 -17.72 2.53
C LEU A 334 2.19 -18.54 3.57
N VAL A 335 1.27 -17.88 4.27
CA VAL A 335 0.32 -18.55 5.18
C VAL A 335 -1.10 -18.25 4.72
N VAL A 336 -1.82 -19.29 4.29
CA VAL A 336 -3.16 -19.15 3.69
C VAL A 336 -4.15 -20.17 4.27
N GLY A 337 -5.44 -19.86 4.18
CA GLY A 337 -6.50 -20.82 4.48
C GLY A 337 -6.72 -21.83 3.35
N THR A 338 -7.39 -22.95 3.64
CA THR A 338 -7.73 -23.98 2.63
C THR A 338 -8.67 -23.49 1.52
N ASP A 339 -9.42 -22.41 1.74
CA ASP A 339 -10.30 -21.76 0.77
C ASP A 339 -9.65 -20.58 0.04
N CYS A 340 -8.32 -20.49 0.06
CA CYS A 340 -7.59 -19.47 -0.67
C CYS A 340 -7.99 -19.49 -2.16
N SER A 341 -8.47 -18.35 -2.65
CA SER A 341 -8.78 -18.13 -4.07
C SER A 341 -8.33 -16.73 -4.49
N PHE A 342 -7.61 -16.63 -5.61
CA PHE A 342 -7.02 -15.38 -6.08
C PHE A 342 -6.82 -15.34 -7.61
N GLY A 343 -6.42 -14.18 -8.11
CA GLY A 343 -6.26 -13.93 -9.54
C GLY A 343 -7.58 -13.92 -10.31
N TYR A 344 -7.47 -13.76 -11.63
CA TYR A 344 -8.63 -13.60 -12.51
C TYR A 344 -9.58 -14.79 -12.42
N LYS A 345 -10.85 -14.49 -12.08
CA LYS A 345 -11.92 -15.47 -11.84
C LYS A 345 -11.59 -16.50 -10.73
N GLY A 346 -10.71 -16.16 -9.80
CA GLY A 346 -10.34 -17.05 -8.69
C GLY A 346 -9.60 -18.32 -9.12
N LYS A 347 -8.90 -18.27 -10.26
CA LYS A 347 -8.18 -19.42 -10.83
C LYS A 347 -6.92 -19.81 -10.06
N GLY A 348 -6.41 -18.93 -9.20
CA GLY A 348 -5.34 -19.27 -8.26
C GLY A 348 -5.94 -19.84 -6.99
N ASP A 349 -5.35 -20.94 -6.52
CA ASP A 349 -5.76 -21.65 -5.32
C ASP A 349 -4.54 -22.20 -4.57
N VAL A 350 -4.78 -22.98 -3.51
CA VAL A 350 -3.71 -23.64 -2.73
C VAL A 350 -2.87 -24.59 -3.59
N ALA A 351 -3.46 -25.26 -4.60
CA ALA A 351 -2.73 -26.16 -5.47
C ALA A 351 -1.72 -25.41 -6.34
N LEU A 352 -2.12 -24.27 -6.93
CA LEU A 352 -1.22 -23.39 -7.67
C LEU A 352 -0.10 -22.85 -6.78
N LEU A 353 -0.41 -22.44 -5.54
CA LEU A 353 0.61 -22.00 -4.59
C LEU A 353 1.62 -23.14 -4.30
N GLN A 354 1.13 -24.35 -4.06
CA GLN A 354 1.99 -25.48 -3.79
C GLN A 354 2.88 -25.84 -5.00
N GLU A 355 2.33 -25.79 -6.21
CA GLU A 355 3.07 -26.04 -7.47
C GLU A 355 4.18 -25.02 -7.69
N LYS A 356 3.92 -23.73 -7.41
CA LYS A 356 4.87 -22.64 -7.68
C LYS A 356 5.84 -22.35 -6.54
N ALA A 357 5.68 -22.98 -5.38
CA ALA A 357 6.49 -22.74 -4.18
C ALA A 357 7.99 -22.89 -4.44
N GLU A 358 8.41 -24.00 -5.06
CA GLU A 358 9.81 -24.24 -5.40
C GLU A 358 10.31 -23.28 -6.48
N VAL A 359 9.53 -23.09 -7.55
CA VAL A 359 9.88 -22.24 -8.70
C VAL A 359 10.12 -20.79 -8.30
N PHE A 360 9.28 -20.26 -7.40
CA PHE A 360 9.39 -18.87 -6.95
C PHE A 360 10.10 -18.71 -5.60
N GLY A 361 10.57 -19.81 -5.00
CA GLY A 361 11.43 -19.78 -3.81
C GLY A 361 10.74 -19.29 -2.54
N TYR A 362 9.54 -19.79 -2.25
CA TYR A 362 8.83 -19.52 -0.99
C TYR A 362 8.34 -20.81 -0.31
N LYS A 363 8.17 -20.77 1.02
CA LYS A 363 7.49 -21.81 1.80
C LYS A 363 5.98 -21.55 1.83
N LEU A 364 5.17 -22.59 1.85
CA LEU A 364 3.72 -22.50 1.98
C LEU A 364 3.25 -23.22 3.25
N THR A 365 2.47 -22.53 4.08
CA THR A 365 1.72 -23.12 5.19
C THR A 365 0.23 -22.95 4.93
N VAL A 366 -0.51 -24.06 5.00
CA VAL A 366 -1.96 -24.08 4.79
C VAL A 366 -2.66 -24.32 6.12
N VAL A 367 -3.57 -23.44 6.48
CA VAL A 367 -4.28 -23.47 7.76
C VAL A 367 -5.71 -23.94 7.54
N GLU A 368 -6.08 -25.03 8.24
CA GLU A 368 -7.44 -25.56 8.23
C GLU A 368 -8.45 -24.59 8.83
N LYS A 369 -9.64 -24.54 8.23
CA LYS A 369 -10.73 -23.67 8.68
C LYS A 369 -11.13 -23.94 10.12
N ALA A 370 -11.44 -22.86 10.82
CA ALA A 370 -12.05 -22.96 12.14
C ALA A 370 -13.52 -23.36 11.99
N LEU A 371 -13.94 -24.36 12.76
CA LEU A 371 -15.31 -24.84 12.80
C LEU A 371 -16.01 -24.38 14.08
N THR A 372 -17.31 -24.26 14.00
CA THR A 372 -18.19 -23.98 15.12
C THR A 372 -19.47 -24.79 15.03
N ARG A 373 -20.40 -24.62 15.99
CA ARG A 373 -21.72 -25.25 15.98
C ARG A 373 -22.79 -24.19 15.80
N ASP A 374 -23.72 -24.43 14.89
CA ASP A 374 -24.90 -23.57 14.72
C ASP A 374 -25.96 -23.83 15.81
N ALA A 375 -27.07 -23.08 15.76
CA ALA A 375 -28.19 -23.23 16.69
C ALA A 375 -28.82 -24.64 16.72
N THR A 376 -28.61 -25.45 15.66
CA THR A 376 -29.07 -26.84 15.58
C THR A 376 -28.03 -27.85 16.08
N GLY A 377 -26.85 -27.36 16.50
CA GLY A 377 -25.71 -28.19 16.94
C GLY A 377 -24.85 -28.73 15.80
N LYS A 378 -25.18 -28.40 14.54
CA LYS A 378 -24.46 -28.85 13.34
C LYS A 378 -23.14 -28.10 13.20
N SER A 379 -22.10 -28.81 12.77
CA SER A 379 -20.81 -28.18 12.51
C SER A 379 -20.86 -27.29 11.27
N VAL A 380 -20.45 -26.04 11.43
CA VAL A 380 -20.42 -25.01 10.38
C VAL A 380 -19.09 -24.26 10.42
N GLU A 381 -18.63 -23.78 9.26
CA GLU A 381 -17.37 -23.04 9.14
C GLU A 381 -17.51 -21.59 9.64
N ILE A 382 -16.52 -21.11 10.40
CA ILE A 382 -16.44 -19.70 10.77
C ILE A 382 -15.99 -18.89 9.54
N SER A 383 -16.91 -18.14 8.95
CA SER A 383 -16.69 -17.33 7.74
C SER A 383 -17.43 -16.00 7.82
N SER A 384 -17.01 -15.02 7.02
CA SER A 384 -17.75 -13.75 6.86
C SER A 384 -19.19 -13.97 6.41
N THR A 385 -19.45 -14.98 5.56
CA THR A 385 -20.80 -15.34 5.11
C THR A 385 -21.68 -15.80 6.27
N TYR A 386 -21.16 -16.67 7.13
CA TYR A 386 -21.92 -17.15 8.29
C TYR A 386 -22.19 -16.03 9.30
N ILE A 387 -21.22 -15.15 9.52
CA ILE A 387 -21.38 -13.99 10.43
C ILE A 387 -22.44 -13.01 9.89
N ARG A 388 -22.48 -12.78 8.58
CA ARG A 388 -23.54 -11.96 7.94
C ARG A 388 -24.92 -12.54 8.22
N LYS A 389 -25.07 -13.86 8.04
CA LYS A 389 -26.30 -14.57 8.35
C LYS A 389 -26.71 -14.39 9.83
N CYS A 390 -25.77 -14.53 10.76
CA CYS A 390 -26.06 -14.30 12.19
C CYS A 390 -26.56 -12.88 12.45
N LEU A 391 -25.97 -11.86 11.82
CA LEU A 391 -26.42 -10.47 11.94
C LEU A 391 -27.79 -10.23 11.32
N GLU A 392 -28.07 -10.85 10.18
CA GLU A 392 -29.38 -10.82 9.49
C GLU A 392 -30.50 -11.48 10.31
N GLU A 393 -30.14 -12.46 11.16
CA GLU A 393 -31.04 -13.15 12.09
C GLU A 393 -31.06 -12.50 13.49
N GLY A 394 -30.33 -11.39 13.70
CA GLY A 394 -30.26 -10.68 14.97
C GLY A 394 -29.40 -11.37 16.05
N ALA A 395 -28.72 -12.48 15.75
CA ALA A 395 -27.87 -13.25 16.65
C ALA A 395 -26.50 -12.56 16.90
N VAL A 396 -26.53 -11.43 17.61
CA VAL A 396 -25.35 -10.59 17.89
C VAL A 396 -24.40 -11.22 18.91
N GLU A 397 -24.91 -12.04 19.82
CA GLU A 397 -24.15 -12.80 20.83
C GLU A 397 -23.28 -13.86 20.14
N GLU A 398 -23.89 -14.63 19.24
CA GLU A 398 -23.19 -15.62 18.43
C GLU A 398 -22.18 -14.92 17.52
N THR A 399 -22.56 -13.80 16.90
CA THR A 399 -21.64 -12.97 16.12
C THR A 399 -20.43 -12.55 16.96
N ALA A 400 -20.65 -12.14 18.21
CA ALA A 400 -19.56 -11.73 19.10
C ALA A 400 -18.60 -12.88 19.39
N ARG A 401 -19.13 -14.09 19.63
CA ARG A 401 -18.35 -15.31 19.83
C ARG A 401 -17.51 -15.66 18.61
N LEU A 402 -18.06 -15.54 17.40
CA LEU A 402 -17.36 -15.84 16.15
C LEU A 402 -16.29 -14.80 15.78
N LEU A 403 -16.49 -13.55 16.20
CA LEU A 403 -15.54 -12.46 16.03
C LEU A 403 -14.48 -12.40 17.13
N GLY A 404 -14.71 -13.06 18.26
CA GLY A 404 -13.93 -12.93 19.50
C GLY A 404 -14.11 -11.56 20.18
N ARG A 405 -15.16 -10.82 19.83
CA ARG A 405 -15.47 -9.45 20.33
C ARG A 405 -16.89 -9.06 19.91
N TYR A 406 -17.50 -8.11 20.62
CA TYR A 406 -18.80 -7.55 20.22
C TYR A 406 -18.78 -6.94 18.82
N TYR A 407 -19.90 -7.09 18.10
CA TYR A 407 -20.06 -6.42 16.82
C TYR A 407 -20.18 -4.92 17.03
N THR A 408 -19.45 -4.13 16.25
CA THR A 408 -19.40 -2.68 16.44
C THR A 408 -19.99 -1.92 15.27
N LEU A 409 -20.72 -0.86 15.56
CA LEU A 409 -21.22 0.11 14.58
C LEU A 409 -20.82 1.52 15.02
N SER A 410 -20.06 2.22 14.17
CA SER A 410 -19.68 3.61 14.42
C SER A 410 -20.53 4.54 13.56
N GLY A 411 -20.94 5.67 14.12
CA GLY A 411 -21.77 6.64 13.41
C GLY A 411 -21.72 8.03 14.04
N THR A 412 -22.29 8.99 13.34
CA THR A 412 -22.42 10.37 13.80
C THR A 412 -23.83 10.59 14.34
N VAL A 413 -23.96 11.28 15.46
CA VAL A 413 -25.27 11.64 16.01
C VAL A 413 -25.90 12.75 15.18
N VAL A 414 -27.12 12.53 14.72
CA VAL A 414 -27.90 13.46 13.89
C VAL A 414 -29.20 13.86 14.58
N HIS A 415 -29.83 14.93 14.10
CA HIS A 415 -31.15 15.34 14.58
C HIS A 415 -32.23 14.37 14.07
N GLY A 416 -33.01 13.80 15.00
CA GLY A 416 -34.22 13.00 14.70
C GLY A 416 -35.52 13.71 15.07
N LYS A 417 -36.65 12.98 15.06
CA LYS A 417 -38.00 13.52 15.35
C LYS A 417 -38.25 13.93 16.81
N LYS A 418 -37.29 13.70 17.72
CA LYS A 418 -37.33 14.05 19.16
C LYS A 418 -38.53 13.49 19.95
N ILE A 419 -39.22 12.46 19.45
CA ILE A 419 -40.42 11.84 20.08
C ILE A 419 -40.08 11.20 21.43
N GLY A 420 -38.91 10.57 21.56
CA GLY A 420 -38.47 9.97 22.82
C GLY A 420 -38.36 10.98 23.97
N ARG A 421 -38.05 12.25 23.67
CA ARG A 421 -37.93 13.31 24.67
C ARG A 421 -39.27 13.66 25.32
N SER A 422 -40.40 13.52 24.62
CA SER A 422 -41.73 13.74 25.17
C SER A 422 -42.22 12.62 26.11
N ILE A 423 -41.57 11.46 26.10
CA ILE A 423 -41.95 10.29 26.93
C ILE A 423 -40.87 9.91 27.96
N ASN A 424 -39.90 10.80 28.21
CA ASN A 424 -38.77 10.61 29.13
C ASN A 424 -37.71 9.57 28.69
N PHE A 425 -37.63 9.26 27.39
CA PHE A 425 -36.61 8.40 26.79
C PHE A 425 -35.85 9.15 25.69
N PRO A 426 -34.94 10.09 26.02
CA PRO A 426 -34.16 10.78 24.99
C PRO A 426 -33.32 9.78 24.18
N THR A 427 -33.49 9.77 22.86
CA THR A 427 -32.71 8.92 21.94
C THR A 427 -31.79 9.76 21.07
N ALA A 428 -30.57 9.26 20.85
CA ALA A 428 -29.63 9.78 19.87
C ALA A 428 -29.83 9.02 18.55
N ASN A 429 -30.14 9.73 17.47
CA ASN A 429 -30.26 9.15 16.14
C ASN A 429 -28.84 9.04 15.55
N ILE A 430 -28.48 7.86 15.05
CA ILE A 430 -27.14 7.55 14.58
C ILE A 430 -27.18 7.34 13.08
N LEU A 431 -26.39 8.11 12.36
CA LEU A 431 -26.10 7.85 10.95
C LEU A 431 -24.87 6.94 10.87
N PRO A 432 -25.02 5.64 10.53
CA PRO A 432 -23.88 4.74 10.40
C PRO A 432 -22.97 5.18 9.26
N LYS A 433 -21.68 4.83 9.37
CA LYS A 433 -20.76 5.02 8.25
C LYS A 433 -21.24 4.19 7.04
N GLU A 434 -21.19 4.79 5.86
CA GLU A 434 -21.69 4.21 4.61
C GLU A 434 -21.07 2.83 4.31
N GLY A 435 -21.88 1.87 3.87
CA GLY A 435 -21.43 0.52 3.51
C GLY A 435 -21.15 -0.40 4.72
N LYS A 436 -21.56 -0.03 5.93
CA LYS A 436 -21.47 -0.86 7.13
C LYS A 436 -22.72 -1.73 7.27
N LEU A 437 -22.55 -3.04 7.44
CA LEU A 437 -23.66 -3.95 7.66
C LEU A 437 -24.31 -3.65 9.01
N CYS A 438 -25.61 -3.41 8.99
CA CYS A 438 -26.41 -3.23 10.20
C CYS A 438 -27.02 -4.59 10.60
N PRO A 439 -27.12 -4.91 11.90
CA PRO A 439 -27.91 -6.04 12.38
C PRO A 439 -29.39 -5.94 11.94
N MET A 440 -30.11 -7.05 12.09
CA MET A 440 -31.56 -7.14 11.88
C MET A 440 -32.34 -5.98 12.55
N GLU A 441 -33.53 -5.67 12.04
CA GLU A 441 -34.43 -4.73 12.71
C GLU A 441 -34.87 -5.30 14.07
N GLY A 442 -34.69 -4.50 15.13
CA GLY A 442 -34.99 -4.92 16.49
C GLY A 442 -34.47 -3.95 17.54
N VAL A 443 -34.63 -4.35 18.80
CA VAL A 443 -34.12 -3.65 19.98
C VAL A 443 -33.01 -4.49 20.59
N TYR A 444 -31.90 -3.83 20.92
CA TYR A 444 -30.65 -4.43 21.34
C TYR A 444 -30.14 -3.79 22.62
N HIS A 445 -29.49 -4.59 23.44
CA HIS A 445 -28.60 -4.09 24.47
C HIS A 445 -27.25 -3.78 23.82
N THR A 446 -26.76 -2.57 24.04
CA THR A 446 -25.52 -2.08 23.45
C THR A 446 -24.66 -1.37 24.47
N ARG A 447 -23.35 -1.51 24.37
CA ARG A 447 -22.41 -0.59 25.00
C ARG A 447 -22.16 0.60 24.09
N VAL A 448 -22.26 1.80 24.60
CA VAL A 448 -22.06 3.05 23.87
C VAL A 448 -20.73 3.65 24.28
N LEU A 449 -19.77 3.66 23.37
CA LEU A 449 -18.52 4.41 23.52
C LEU A 449 -18.71 5.82 22.96
N LEU A 450 -18.71 6.80 23.86
CA LEU A 450 -18.79 8.23 23.55
C LEU A 450 -17.54 8.92 24.09
N GLY A 451 -16.72 9.49 23.20
CA GLY A 451 -15.42 10.02 23.57
C GLY A 451 -14.48 8.91 24.08
N LYS A 452 -14.27 8.86 25.40
CA LYS A 452 -13.46 7.83 26.08
C LYS A 452 -14.28 6.98 27.07
N ASP A 453 -15.54 7.33 27.27
CA ASP A 453 -16.38 6.76 28.32
C ASP A 453 -17.33 5.73 27.71
N TYR A 454 -17.56 4.66 28.46
CA TYR A 454 -18.54 3.63 28.11
C TYR A 454 -19.81 3.83 28.93
N TYR A 455 -20.94 3.73 28.24
CA TYR A 455 -22.28 3.75 28.82
C TYR A 455 -23.03 2.51 28.38
N GLU A 456 -24.02 2.09 29.16
CA GLU A 456 -25.00 1.14 28.67
C GLU A 456 -26.05 1.86 27.81
N GLY A 457 -26.59 1.15 26.84
CA GLY A 457 -27.50 1.71 25.86
C GLY A 457 -28.53 0.72 25.38
N MET A 458 -29.74 1.22 25.18
CA MET A 458 -30.81 0.49 24.51
C MET A 458 -30.93 1.02 23.09
N THR A 459 -30.49 0.22 22.11
CA THR A 459 -30.47 0.60 20.69
C THR A 459 -31.62 -0.03 19.93
N SER A 460 -32.39 0.79 19.22
CA SER A 460 -33.44 0.39 18.29
C SER A 460 -32.96 0.57 16.84
N ILE A 461 -33.06 -0.48 16.04
CA ILE A 461 -32.84 -0.48 14.60
C ILE A 461 -34.18 -0.73 13.91
N GLY A 462 -34.62 0.16 13.04
CA GLY A 462 -35.88 -0.02 12.31
C GLY A 462 -35.99 0.83 11.06
N LYS A 463 -36.89 0.46 10.15
CA LYS A 463 -37.23 1.25 8.97
C LYS A 463 -38.45 2.13 9.24
N ASN A 464 -38.54 3.30 8.59
CA ASN A 464 -39.66 4.21 8.74
C ASN A 464 -40.73 4.00 7.65
N PRO A 465 -41.89 3.39 7.95
CA PRO A 465 -42.92 3.11 6.95
C PRO A 465 -43.53 4.39 6.33
N SER A 466 -43.35 5.56 6.96
CA SER A 466 -44.04 6.81 6.60
C SER A 466 -43.32 7.67 5.54
N VAL A 467 -42.15 7.26 5.03
CA VAL A 467 -41.36 8.04 4.06
C VAL A 467 -41.35 7.31 2.72
N ALA A 468 -42.23 7.76 1.81
CA ALA A 468 -42.30 7.23 0.46
C ALA A 468 -40.99 7.49 -0.33
N GLU A 469 -40.65 6.50 -1.15
CA GLU A 469 -39.55 6.38 -2.13
C GLU A 469 -38.16 5.90 -1.71
N ASN A 470 -37.78 5.78 -0.43
CA ASN A 470 -36.48 5.12 -0.10
C ASN A 470 -36.33 4.48 1.30
N ASN A 471 -37.37 4.52 2.16
CA ASN A 471 -37.44 3.88 3.49
C ASN A 471 -36.07 3.63 4.20
N PRO A 472 -35.33 4.69 4.57
CA PRO A 472 -33.98 4.54 5.12
C PRO A 472 -34.02 3.89 6.50
N LEU A 473 -33.05 3.00 6.77
CA LEU A 473 -32.84 2.40 8.08
C LEU A 473 -32.49 3.50 9.10
N THR A 474 -33.18 3.48 10.23
CA THR A 474 -32.95 4.38 11.38
C THR A 474 -32.34 3.58 12.52
N ILE A 475 -31.30 4.15 13.14
CA ILE A 475 -30.64 3.60 14.33
C ILE A 475 -30.77 4.64 15.43
N GLU A 476 -31.41 4.27 16.53
CA GLU A 476 -31.63 5.16 17.67
C GLU A 476 -31.13 4.51 18.95
N THR A 477 -30.30 5.19 19.74
CA THR A 477 -29.85 4.68 21.03
C THR A 477 -30.34 5.56 22.18
N HIS A 478 -30.92 4.95 23.19
CA HIS A 478 -31.10 5.58 24.50
C HIS A 478 -29.87 5.28 25.36
N ILE A 479 -29.13 6.30 25.79
CA ILE A 479 -27.89 6.16 26.56
C ILE A 479 -28.23 6.28 28.06
N LEU A 480 -27.99 5.21 28.83
CA LEU A 480 -28.34 5.15 30.23
C LEU A 480 -27.42 6.06 31.06
N GLY A 481 -28.02 6.81 31.98
CA GLY A 481 -27.29 7.70 32.89
C GLY A 481 -26.61 8.90 32.24
N PHE A 482 -26.78 9.11 30.93
CA PHE A 482 -26.16 10.22 30.21
C PHE A 482 -27.10 11.43 30.09
N GLN A 483 -26.58 12.61 30.42
CA GLN A 483 -27.24 13.90 30.19
C GLN A 483 -26.29 14.84 29.46
N GLY A 484 -26.68 15.28 28.27
CA GLY A 484 -25.88 16.20 27.47
C GLY A 484 -26.40 16.33 26.04
N ASP A 485 -25.93 17.36 25.34
CA ASP A 485 -26.11 17.48 23.89
C ASP A 485 -24.90 16.87 23.19
N ILE A 486 -25.15 15.92 22.31
CA ILE A 486 -24.13 15.17 21.56
C ILE A 486 -24.37 15.23 20.05
N TYR A 487 -25.17 16.19 19.55
CA TYR A 487 -25.37 16.33 18.10
C TYR A 487 -24.05 16.63 17.38
N GLY A 488 -23.80 15.90 16.29
CA GLY A 488 -22.56 15.99 15.53
C GLY A 488 -21.39 15.19 16.12
N GLU A 489 -21.52 14.68 17.34
CA GLU A 489 -20.49 13.82 17.95
C GLU A 489 -20.47 12.44 17.29
N LYS A 490 -19.29 11.81 17.34
CA LYS A 490 -19.11 10.43 16.92
C LYS A 490 -19.25 9.51 18.12
N LEU A 491 -19.98 8.42 17.94
CA LEU A 491 -20.06 7.34 18.91
C LEU A 491 -19.85 6.00 18.25
N ARG A 492 -19.59 4.98 19.07
CA ARG A 492 -19.55 3.58 18.65
C ARG A 492 -20.49 2.77 19.54
N LEU A 493 -21.36 1.99 18.90
CA LEU A 493 -22.17 0.98 19.55
C LEU A 493 -21.45 -0.37 19.50
N GLU A 494 -21.42 -1.09 20.61
CA GLU A 494 -21.03 -2.48 20.71
C GLU A 494 -22.29 -3.30 21.02
N PHE A 495 -22.72 -4.17 20.11
CA PHE A 495 -23.93 -4.98 20.30
C PHE A 495 -23.64 -6.14 21.23
N ILE A 496 -24.32 -6.15 22.38
CA ILE A 496 -24.15 -7.15 23.44
C ILE A 496 -25.15 -8.28 23.22
N SER A 497 -26.44 -7.97 23.24
CA SER A 497 -27.52 -8.96 23.13
C SER A 497 -28.74 -8.44 22.37
N PHE A 498 -29.54 -9.36 21.84
CA PHE A 498 -30.83 -9.07 21.22
C PHE A 498 -31.96 -9.12 22.25
N ILE A 499 -32.76 -8.04 22.32
CA ILE A 499 -33.87 -7.95 23.28
C ILE A 499 -35.16 -8.44 22.61
N ARG A 500 -35.52 -7.89 21.45
CA ARG A 500 -36.75 -8.23 20.73
C ARG A 500 -36.81 -7.65 19.32
N GLU A 501 -37.71 -8.20 18.50
CA GLU A 501 -38.10 -7.61 17.21
C GLU A 501 -38.83 -6.26 17.38
N GLN A 502 -38.86 -5.49 16.28
CA GLN A 502 -39.68 -4.29 16.17
C GLN A 502 -41.17 -4.63 16.34
N ARG A 503 -41.91 -3.74 17.01
CA ARG A 503 -43.34 -3.91 17.28
C ARG A 503 -44.07 -2.61 16.99
N HIS A 504 -45.30 -2.74 16.46
CA HIS A 504 -46.23 -1.62 16.37
C HIS A 504 -47.01 -1.49 17.67
N PHE A 505 -47.09 -0.26 18.19
CA PHE A 505 -47.83 0.08 19.40
C PHE A 505 -49.08 0.88 19.04
N LYS A 506 -50.19 0.62 19.75
CA LYS A 506 -51.48 1.26 19.48
C LYS A 506 -51.54 2.70 20.00
N ASP A 507 -50.84 2.97 21.10
CA ASP A 507 -50.77 4.27 21.74
C ASP A 507 -49.39 4.50 22.42
N ILE A 508 -49.21 5.72 22.93
CA ILE A 508 -47.96 6.15 23.59
C ILE A 508 -47.74 5.43 24.93
N GLU A 509 -48.80 5.05 25.65
CA GLU A 509 -48.69 4.38 26.95
C GLU A 509 -48.19 2.94 26.78
N GLU A 510 -48.68 2.23 25.76
CA GLU A 510 -48.20 0.88 25.40
C GLU A 510 -46.72 0.91 25.00
N LEU A 511 -46.31 1.92 24.20
CA LEU A 511 -44.91 2.13 23.84
C LEU A 511 -44.05 2.38 25.09
N LYS A 512 -44.47 3.29 25.96
CA LYS A 512 -43.73 3.64 27.19
C LYS A 512 -43.56 2.42 28.10
N SER A 513 -44.63 1.67 28.33
CA SER A 513 -44.57 0.45 29.16
C SER A 513 -43.62 -0.60 28.58
N GLN A 514 -43.55 -0.75 27.26
CA GLN A 514 -42.58 -1.66 26.64
C GLN A 514 -41.14 -1.14 26.76
N LEU A 515 -40.90 0.16 26.57
CA LEU A 515 -39.56 0.76 26.74
C LEU A 515 -39.04 0.60 28.17
N GLU A 516 -39.90 0.71 29.18
CA GLU A 516 -39.53 0.47 30.59
C GLU A 516 -39.11 -0.99 30.82
N LYS A 517 -39.77 -1.96 30.18
CA LYS A 517 -39.38 -3.39 30.25
C LYS A 517 -38.05 -3.65 29.56
N ASP A 518 -37.87 -3.07 28.38
CA ASP A 518 -36.63 -3.21 27.61
C ASP A 518 -35.45 -2.56 28.37
N LEU A 519 -35.68 -1.42 29.03
CA LEU A 519 -34.69 -0.76 29.88
C LEU A 519 -34.35 -1.60 31.11
N ALA A 520 -35.34 -2.16 31.79
CA ALA A 520 -35.12 -3.03 32.95
C ALA A 520 -34.28 -4.27 32.58
N PHE A 521 -34.49 -4.83 31.39
CA PHE A 521 -33.66 -5.92 30.86
C PHE A 521 -32.19 -5.49 30.71
N VAL A 522 -31.91 -4.31 30.12
CA VAL A 522 -30.56 -3.75 29.99
C VAL A 522 -29.91 -3.52 31.37
N GLU A 523 -30.66 -2.98 32.33
CA GLU A 523 -30.17 -2.73 33.68
C GLU A 523 -29.90 -4.01 34.49
N GLU A 524 -30.58 -5.11 34.17
CA GLU A 524 -30.35 -6.42 34.77
C GLU A 524 -29.12 -7.09 34.15
N GLU A 525 -29.03 -7.10 32.82
CA GLU A 525 -27.95 -7.75 32.09
C GLU A 525 -26.60 -7.05 32.32
N SER A 526 -26.58 -5.72 32.40
CA SER A 526 -25.36 -4.93 32.72
C SER A 526 -24.76 -5.21 34.11
N LYS A 527 -25.51 -5.85 35.02
CA LYS A 527 -25.00 -6.27 36.33
C LYS A 527 -24.29 -7.63 36.30
N ASN A 528 -24.44 -8.41 35.21
CA ASN A 528 -23.78 -9.69 34.97
C ASN A 528 -22.92 -9.62 33.68
N PRO A 529 -21.72 -9.00 33.76
CA PRO A 529 -20.91 -8.64 32.59
C PRO A 529 -20.24 -9.80 31.85
#